data_AF-A0AAW9QMF7-F1
#
_entry.id   AF-A0AAW9QMF7-F1
#
_cell.length_a   1.000
_cell.length_b   1.000
_cell.length_c   1.000
_cell.angle_alpha   90.00
_cell.angle_beta   90.00
_cell.angle_gamma   90.00
#
_symmetry.space_group_name_H-M   'P 1'
#
loop_
_entity.id
_entity.type
_entity.pdbx_description
1 polymer ?
#
loop_
_entity_poly.entity_id
_entity_poly.type
_entity_poly.pdbx_seq_one_letter_code
_entity_poly.pdbx_strand_id
1 'polypeptide(L)'
;MKIICLANSYKRQGRCIAGIDIDSGRWIRPVSDLEDGQIPIEDERIDVEKIAILDMVDIPIDPRRKPSYEIENYRYTEHPWRVVDRAKVIDLLGYCERELLYREYGGAIPFDDLIDRSPARTLQLIEVKSLSCYRNARNRWKAKILDEDYHFSDFELSITDPIALEKLNQGKSLSSHCLICISLSKPWQATSIDDFLCYRLVAGIIELLPELEMILQEMERVGWDKERGRQYLRETFHKESRYQLSSIEARRFLGYLQNLPSGNI
;
A
#
# COMPACT_ATOMS: atom_id res chain seq x y z
N MET A 1 18.76 8.51 -4.15
CA MET A 1 18.18 7.54 -3.18
C MET A 1 17.12 6.79 -3.94
N LYS A 2 17.14 5.46 -3.89
CA LYS A 2 16.25 4.65 -4.73
C LYS A 2 15.14 4.07 -3.87
N ILE A 3 13.90 4.39 -4.22
CA ILE A 3 12.73 3.88 -3.51
C ILE A 3 11.92 2.95 -4.40
N ILE A 4 11.29 1.93 -3.83
CA ILE A 4 10.17 1.24 -4.46
C ILE A 4 8.92 2.08 -4.22
N CYS A 5 8.35 2.63 -5.28
CA CYS A 5 7.14 3.45 -5.21
C CYS A 5 5.94 2.61 -4.74
N LEU A 6 5.34 2.99 -3.60
CA LEU A 6 4.18 2.33 -3.01
C LEU A 6 2.95 3.22 -2.93
N ALA A 7 3.12 4.52 -3.15
CA ALA A 7 2.03 5.47 -3.31
C ALA A 7 2.41 6.49 -4.38
N ASN A 8 1.45 6.79 -5.25
CA ASN A 8 1.44 7.97 -6.13
C ASN A 8 0.02 8.53 -6.12
N SER A 9 -0.40 9.03 -4.96
CA SER A 9 -1.80 9.41 -4.72
C SER A 9 -2.08 10.87 -4.99
N TYR A 10 -3.36 11.20 -5.22
CA TYR A 10 -3.81 12.60 -5.24
C TYR A 10 -3.60 13.26 -3.89
N LYS A 11 -2.99 14.46 -3.92
CA LYS A 11 -2.88 15.36 -2.77
C LYS A 11 -3.21 16.77 -3.22
N ARG A 12 -4.44 17.20 -2.96
CA ARG A 12 -5.02 18.43 -3.52
C ARG A 12 -4.85 18.48 -5.04
N GLN A 13 -4.07 19.43 -5.56
CA GLN A 13 -3.79 19.59 -6.98
C GLN A 13 -2.50 18.91 -7.43
N GLY A 14 -1.73 18.32 -6.50
CA GLY A 14 -0.49 17.63 -6.78
C GLY A 14 -0.56 16.13 -6.47
N ARG A 15 0.62 15.54 -6.30
CA ARG A 15 0.81 14.13 -5.94
C ARG A 15 1.46 13.96 -4.58
N CYS A 16 1.18 12.82 -3.95
CA CYS A 16 1.93 12.28 -2.83
C CYS A 16 2.64 11.01 -3.29
N ILE A 17 3.96 11.10 -3.51
CA ILE A 17 4.79 9.93 -3.79
C ILE A 17 5.46 9.46 -2.51
N ALA A 18 5.38 8.17 -2.23
CA ALA A 18 6.07 7.56 -1.11
C ALA A 18 6.46 6.12 -1.41
N GLY A 19 7.47 5.61 -0.71
CA GLY A 19 8.00 4.28 -0.94
C GLY A 19 9.02 3.85 0.09
N ILE A 20 9.54 2.64 -0.11
CA ILE A 20 10.60 2.07 0.73
C ILE A 20 11.94 2.27 0.03
N ASP A 21 12.89 2.88 0.74
CA ASP A 21 14.29 2.95 0.31
C ASP A 21 14.91 1.55 0.26
N ILE A 22 15.50 1.20 -0.88
CA ILE A 22 16.02 -0.16 -1.11
C ILE A 22 17.28 -0.47 -0.30
N ASP A 23 18.02 0.56 0.10
CA ASP A 23 19.27 0.39 0.83
C ASP A 23 19.00 0.26 2.34
N SER A 24 18.12 1.10 2.89
CA SER A 24 17.84 1.12 4.34
C SER A 24 16.57 0.39 4.77
N GLY A 25 15.67 0.05 3.84
CA GLY A 25 14.36 -0.52 4.14
C GLY A 25 13.40 0.45 4.84
N ARG A 26 13.72 1.75 4.89
CA ARG A 26 12.92 2.78 5.56
C ARG A 26 11.93 3.43 4.60
N TRP A 27 10.82 3.90 5.14
CA TRP A 27 9.89 4.75 4.41
C TRP A 27 10.49 6.11 4.08
N ILE A 28 10.29 6.55 2.84
CA ILE A 28 10.68 7.84 2.32
C ILE A 28 9.49 8.44 1.56
N ARG A 29 9.16 9.68 1.91
CA ARG A 29 8.18 10.53 1.23
C ARG A 29 8.88 11.81 0.80
N PRO A 30 9.31 11.91 -0.48
CA PRO A 30 9.74 13.18 -1.05
C PRO A 30 8.63 14.23 -0.95
N VAL A 31 8.99 15.42 -0.48
CA VAL A 31 8.06 16.55 -0.34
C VAL A 31 8.68 17.82 -0.90
N SER A 32 7.85 18.65 -1.52
CA SER A 32 8.25 19.98 -1.97
C SER A 32 8.26 20.98 -0.80
N ASP A 33 8.62 22.23 -1.12
CA ASP A 33 8.56 23.36 -0.19
C ASP A 33 7.17 24.00 -0.10
N LEU A 34 6.18 23.49 -0.85
CA LEU A 34 4.79 23.89 -0.70
C LEU A 34 4.29 23.57 0.72
N GLU A 35 3.28 24.32 1.15
CA GLU A 35 2.70 24.24 2.50
C GLU A 35 2.31 22.81 2.89
N ASP A 36 1.66 22.09 1.98
CA ASP A 36 1.24 20.71 2.20
C ASP A 36 2.28 19.68 1.74
N GLY A 37 3.40 20.12 1.17
CA GLY A 37 4.48 19.28 0.66
C GLY A 37 4.08 18.40 -0.52
N GLN A 38 2.97 18.69 -1.22
CA GLN A 38 2.61 17.98 -2.45
C GLN A 38 3.70 18.13 -3.52
N ILE A 39 3.90 17.11 -4.34
CA ILE A 39 4.72 17.24 -5.55
C ILE A 39 3.82 17.86 -6.64
N PRO A 40 4.19 19.03 -7.21
CA PRO A 40 3.43 19.63 -8.29
C PRO A 40 3.39 18.71 -9.53
N ILE A 41 2.29 18.74 -10.29
CA ILE A 41 2.18 17.95 -11.53
C ILE A 41 3.10 18.54 -12.62
N GLU A 42 3.30 19.85 -12.56
CA GLU A 42 4.05 20.69 -13.49
C GLU A 42 5.54 20.76 -13.13
N ASP A 43 6.01 19.94 -12.19
CA ASP A 43 7.41 19.91 -11.79
C ASP A 43 8.26 19.29 -12.90
N GLU A 44 9.01 20.11 -13.64
CA GLU A 44 9.83 19.68 -14.79
C GLU A 44 10.90 18.63 -14.44
N ARG A 45 11.24 18.48 -13.15
CA ARG A 45 12.21 17.47 -12.68
C ARG A 45 11.63 16.06 -12.68
N ILE A 46 10.30 15.93 -12.75
CA ILE A 46 9.60 14.68 -12.53
C ILE A 46 8.27 14.64 -13.30
N ASP A 47 8.16 13.71 -14.24
CA ASP A 47 6.87 13.36 -14.81
C ASP A 47 6.14 12.40 -13.86
N VAL A 48 5.46 12.96 -12.86
CA VAL A 48 4.80 12.20 -11.79
C VAL A 48 3.76 11.22 -12.31
N GLU A 49 3.16 11.49 -13.47
CA GLU A 49 2.11 10.64 -14.04
C GLU A 49 2.68 9.36 -14.66
N LYS A 50 3.97 9.36 -15.01
CA LYS A 50 4.68 8.18 -15.51
C LYS A 50 5.23 7.27 -14.42
N ILE A 51 5.17 7.67 -13.16
CA ILE A 51 5.62 6.84 -12.04
C ILE A 51 4.48 5.93 -11.60
N ALA A 52 4.64 4.63 -11.81
CA ALA A 52 3.71 3.62 -11.36
C ALA A 52 4.09 3.06 -9.98
N ILE A 53 3.12 2.46 -9.30
CA ILE A 53 3.40 1.61 -8.14
C ILE A 53 4.27 0.43 -8.58
N LEU A 54 5.22 0.05 -7.72
CA LEU A 54 6.34 -0.88 -7.95
C LEU A 54 7.51 -0.33 -8.78
N ASP A 55 7.41 0.85 -9.38
CA ASP A 55 8.58 1.44 -10.02
C ASP A 55 9.67 1.73 -8.98
N MET A 56 10.91 1.37 -9.32
CA MET A 56 12.08 1.78 -8.56
C MET A 56 12.53 3.14 -9.08
N VAL A 57 12.38 4.15 -8.24
CA VAL A 57 12.63 5.55 -8.62
C VAL A 57 13.87 6.05 -7.90
N ASP A 58 14.87 6.50 -8.66
CA ASP A 58 16.00 7.24 -8.13
C ASP A 58 15.61 8.71 -7.96
N ILE A 59 15.65 9.14 -6.71
CA ILE A 59 15.21 10.45 -6.24
C ILE A 59 16.42 11.16 -5.62
N PRO A 60 16.73 12.38 -6.06
CA PRO A 60 17.85 13.14 -5.53
C PRO A 60 17.42 13.85 -4.23
N ILE A 61 17.28 13.06 -3.17
CA ILE A 61 16.88 13.47 -1.81
C ILE A 61 17.99 14.27 -1.11
N ASP A 62 17.63 15.35 -0.42
CA ASP A 62 18.47 15.96 0.61
C ASP A 62 18.49 15.02 1.83
N PRO A 63 19.68 14.52 2.26
CA PRO A 63 19.78 13.62 3.41
C PRO A 63 19.26 14.25 4.71
N ARG A 64 19.13 15.58 4.78
CA ARG A 64 18.51 16.27 5.91
C ARG A 64 16.99 16.11 5.81
N ARG A 65 16.41 15.44 6.80
CA ARG A 65 14.94 15.34 6.95
C ARG A 65 14.32 16.74 6.97
N LYS A 66 13.20 16.93 6.28
CA LYS A 66 12.42 18.18 6.39
C LYS A 66 11.97 18.31 7.85
N PRO A 67 12.19 19.46 8.52
CA PRO A 67 11.61 19.71 9.83
C PRO A 67 10.08 19.65 9.74
N SER A 68 9.50 18.52 10.15
CA SER A 68 8.07 18.24 10.16
C SER A 68 7.78 17.11 11.14
N TYR A 69 6.50 16.93 11.50
CA TYR A 69 6.12 15.88 12.43
C TYR A 69 6.18 14.48 11.83
N GLU A 70 6.21 14.36 10.51
CA GLU A 70 6.18 13.09 9.80
C GLU A 70 7.63 12.63 9.54
N ILE A 71 8.01 11.47 10.08
CA ILE A 71 9.40 10.98 10.03
C ILE A 71 9.87 10.66 8.60
N GLU A 72 8.92 10.35 7.71
CA GLU A 72 9.20 9.95 6.33
C GLU A 72 9.46 11.14 5.40
N ASN A 73 9.27 12.39 5.84
CA ASN A 73 9.35 13.56 4.96
C ASN A 73 10.79 14.02 4.69
N TYR A 74 11.21 13.94 3.43
CA TYR A 74 12.50 14.46 2.96
C TYR A 74 12.31 15.45 1.82
N ARG A 75 13.14 16.50 1.79
CA ARG A 75 13.18 17.40 0.63
C ARG A 75 13.90 16.70 -0.52
N TYR A 76 13.46 16.94 -1.74
CA TYR A 76 14.20 16.58 -2.94
C TYR A 76 14.89 17.83 -3.51
N THR A 77 16.00 17.62 -4.22
CA THR A 77 16.83 18.68 -4.80
C THR A 77 16.34 19.07 -6.20
N GLU A 78 17.09 19.94 -6.87
CA GLU A 78 16.84 20.41 -8.24
C GLU A 78 17.11 19.37 -9.35
N HIS A 79 17.70 18.22 -9.02
CA HIS A 79 18.02 17.21 -10.02
C HIS A 79 16.78 16.40 -10.47
N PRO A 80 16.75 15.90 -11.72
CA PRO A 80 15.63 15.14 -12.25
C PRO A 80 15.55 13.74 -11.64
N TRP A 81 14.34 13.24 -11.47
CA TRP A 81 14.07 11.88 -10.99
C TRP A 81 14.09 10.89 -12.15
N ARG A 82 14.39 9.64 -11.86
CA ARG A 82 14.47 8.59 -12.89
C ARG A 82 13.84 7.30 -12.40
N VAL A 83 12.92 6.74 -13.17
CA VAL A 83 12.55 5.32 -13.02
C VAL A 83 13.71 4.50 -13.55
N VAL A 84 14.31 3.69 -12.68
CA VAL A 84 15.54 2.94 -12.98
C VAL A 84 15.31 1.44 -13.10
N ASP A 85 14.25 0.92 -12.49
CA ASP A 85 13.88 -0.49 -12.52
C ASP A 85 12.42 -0.67 -12.05
N ARG A 86 11.98 -1.91 -11.88
CA ARG A 86 10.67 -2.26 -11.33
C ARG A 86 10.77 -3.41 -10.34
N ALA A 87 10.25 -3.19 -9.14
CA ALA A 87 10.18 -4.19 -8.09
C ALA A 87 9.08 -5.23 -8.37
N LYS A 88 9.20 -6.38 -7.71
CA LYS A 88 8.19 -7.43 -7.67
C LYS A 88 7.46 -7.38 -6.34
N VAL A 89 6.24 -7.92 -6.31
CA VAL A 89 5.45 -8.05 -5.06
C VAL A 89 6.22 -8.79 -3.95
N ILE A 90 7.01 -9.80 -4.33
CA ILE A 90 7.80 -10.59 -3.36
C ILE A 90 8.80 -9.72 -2.58
N ASP A 91 9.29 -8.64 -3.19
CA ASP A 91 10.25 -7.71 -2.57
C ASP A 91 9.58 -6.88 -1.46
N LEU A 92 8.24 -6.87 -1.41
CA LEU A 92 7.45 -6.10 -0.46
C LEU A 92 6.93 -6.89 0.74
N LEU A 93 6.90 -8.22 0.66
CA LEU A 93 6.25 -9.03 1.70
C LEU A 93 6.91 -8.86 3.08
N GLY A 94 8.22 -8.62 3.11
CA GLY A 94 8.96 -8.34 4.35
C GLY A 94 8.63 -7.00 5.01
N TYR A 95 8.00 -6.08 4.27
CA TYR A 95 7.60 -4.76 4.76
C TYR A 95 6.12 -4.68 5.13
N CYS A 96 5.35 -5.76 4.95
CA CYS A 96 3.95 -5.81 5.33
C CYS A 96 3.82 -5.90 6.85
N GLU A 97 3.15 -4.92 7.44
CA GLU A 97 2.95 -4.82 8.88
C GLU A 97 1.60 -5.46 9.26
N ARG A 98 1.59 -6.26 10.33
CA ARG A 98 0.37 -6.95 10.82
C ARG A 98 -0.44 -6.08 11.79
N GLU A 99 0.23 -5.15 12.47
CA GLU A 99 -0.41 -4.25 13.43
C GLU A 99 -0.57 -2.86 12.81
N LEU A 100 -1.74 -2.25 12.97
CA LEU A 100 -1.98 -0.91 12.45
C LEU A 100 -1.27 0.14 13.30
N LEU A 101 -0.63 1.10 12.64
CA LEU A 101 -0.15 2.31 13.32
C LEU A 101 -1.32 3.04 13.97
N TYR A 102 -1.24 3.40 15.25
CA TYR A 102 -2.27 4.16 15.97
C TYR A 102 -3.65 3.49 15.96
N ARG A 103 -3.67 2.15 16.08
CA ARG A 103 -4.89 1.32 16.00
C ARG A 103 -6.01 1.83 16.90
N GLU A 104 -5.68 2.40 18.05
CA GLU A 104 -6.62 2.90 19.05
C GLU A 104 -7.56 4.01 18.55
N TYR A 105 -7.20 4.72 17.48
CA TYR A 105 -8.01 5.83 16.93
C TYR A 105 -8.89 5.44 15.72
N GLY A 106 -8.84 4.18 15.28
CA GLY A 106 -9.63 3.76 14.12
C GLY A 106 -9.29 4.56 12.86
N GLY A 107 -10.29 5.10 12.16
CA GLY A 107 -10.13 5.74 10.84
C GLY A 107 -9.47 7.13 10.81
N ALA A 108 -9.37 7.83 11.94
CA ALA A 108 -8.83 9.19 12.00
C ALA A 108 -8.14 9.45 13.34
N ILE A 109 -6.94 10.03 13.30
CA ILE A 109 -6.10 10.27 14.47
C ILE A 109 -6.16 11.76 14.83
N PRO A 110 -6.36 12.14 16.10
CA PRO A 110 -6.21 13.52 16.55
C PRO A 110 -4.81 14.06 16.21
N PHE A 111 -4.75 15.28 15.68
CA PHE A 111 -3.49 15.85 15.24
C PHE A 111 -2.53 16.10 16.40
N ASP A 112 -3.04 16.57 17.55
CA ASP A 112 -2.24 16.81 18.74
C ASP A 112 -1.55 15.53 19.23
N ASP A 113 -2.24 14.40 19.19
CA ASP A 113 -1.66 13.10 19.53
C ASP A 113 -0.50 12.69 18.60
N LEU A 114 -0.53 13.11 17.32
CA LEU A 114 0.60 12.89 16.40
C LEU A 114 1.76 13.85 16.68
N ILE A 115 1.47 15.07 17.11
CA ILE A 115 2.49 16.06 17.49
C ILE A 115 3.20 15.62 18.77
N ASP A 116 2.48 15.14 19.77
CA ASP A 116 3.04 14.63 21.03
C ASP A 116 3.97 13.43 20.82
N ARG A 117 3.76 12.68 19.73
CA ARG A 117 4.58 11.54 19.31
C ARG A 117 5.64 11.89 18.25
N SER A 118 5.85 13.18 17.98
CA SER A 118 6.72 13.63 16.90
C SER A 118 8.20 13.31 17.15
N PRO A 119 8.96 12.83 16.13
CA PRO A 119 8.52 12.53 14.78
C PRO A 119 7.73 11.20 14.71
N ALA A 120 6.53 11.29 14.15
CA ALA A 120 5.56 10.21 14.01
C ALA A 120 5.67 9.52 12.64
N ARG A 121 5.39 8.21 12.62
CA ARG A 121 5.24 7.44 11.37
C ARG A 121 3.84 7.65 10.81
N THR A 122 3.74 7.93 9.53
CA THR A 122 2.45 8.21 8.86
C THR A 122 2.19 7.34 7.64
N LEU A 123 3.12 6.44 7.31
CA LEU A 123 3.03 5.49 6.21
C LEU A 123 3.18 4.05 6.71
N GLN A 124 2.37 3.17 6.14
CA GLN A 124 2.34 1.76 6.46
C GLN A 124 1.91 0.95 5.23
N LEU A 125 2.48 -0.24 5.08
CA LEU A 125 2.08 -1.23 4.09
C LEU A 125 1.41 -2.39 4.83
N ILE A 126 0.20 -2.75 4.42
CA ILE A 126 -0.52 -3.92 4.95
C ILE A 126 -0.95 -4.85 3.83
N GLU A 127 -1.10 -6.13 4.14
CA GLU A 127 -1.74 -7.10 3.25
C GLU A 127 -3.19 -7.27 3.68
N VAL A 128 -4.14 -6.96 2.80
CA VAL A 128 -5.57 -7.10 3.03
C VAL A 128 -6.10 -8.24 2.19
N LYS A 129 -6.69 -9.25 2.83
CA LYS A 129 -7.24 -10.43 2.13
C LYS A 129 -8.71 -10.26 1.75
N SER A 130 -9.40 -9.31 2.37
CA SER A 130 -10.81 -9.00 2.13
C SER A 130 -11.05 -7.49 2.02
N LEU A 131 -10.97 -7.00 0.79
CA LEU A 131 -11.25 -5.61 0.42
C LEU A 131 -12.58 -5.50 -0.34
N SER A 132 -13.40 -4.53 0.05
CA SER A 132 -14.59 -4.11 -0.71
C SER A 132 -14.51 -2.63 -1.03
N CYS A 133 -14.97 -2.25 -2.22
CA CYS A 133 -14.97 -0.85 -2.67
C CYS A 133 -16.37 -0.39 -3.05
N TYR A 134 -16.75 0.82 -2.63
CA TYR A 134 -18.05 1.41 -2.95
C TYR A 134 -17.97 2.94 -3.02
N ARG A 135 -18.99 3.57 -3.59
CA ARG A 135 -19.18 5.02 -3.53
C ARG A 135 -20.03 5.38 -2.33
N ASN A 136 -19.55 6.30 -1.50
CA ASN A 136 -20.35 6.83 -0.40
C ASN A 136 -21.37 7.88 -0.89
N ALA A 137 -22.17 8.44 0.02
CA ALA A 137 -23.18 9.45 -0.28
C ALA A 137 -22.63 10.74 -0.93
N ARG A 138 -21.33 11.02 -0.79
CA ARG A 138 -20.63 12.15 -1.43
C ARG A 138 -20.00 11.77 -2.77
N ASN A 139 -20.38 10.64 -3.34
CA ASN A 139 -19.86 10.09 -4.59
C ASN A 139 -18.33 9.86 -4.58
N ARG A 140 -17.73 9.63 -3.40
CA ARG A 140 -16.31 9.32 -3.26
C ARG A 140 -16.11 7.81 -3.11
N TRP A 141 -15.10 7.28 -3.79
CA TRP A 141 -14.69 5.89 -3.64
C TRP A 141 -14.08 5.65 -2.26
N LYS A 142 -14.58 4.59 -1.62
CA LYS A 142 -14.19 4.12 -0.31
C LYS A 142 -13.74 2.68 -0.39
N ALA A 143 -12.69 2.37 0.37
CA ALA A 143 -12.21 1.04 0.65
C ALA A 143 -12.71 0.63 2.05
N LYS A 144 -13.37 -0.51 2.13
CA LYS A 144 -13.72 -1.18 3.38
C LYS A 144 -12.88 -2.43 3.51
N ILE A 145 -12.06 -2.46 4.56
CA ILE A 145 -11.21 -3.60 4.89
C ILE A 145 -12.01 -4.47 5.86
N LEU A 146 -12.38 -5.66 5.41
CA LEU A 146 -13.21 -6.63 6.13
C LEU A 146 -12.37 -7.73 6.79
N ASP A 147 -11.05 -7.59 6.75
CA ASP A 147 -10.10 -8.50 7.33
C ASP A 147 -10.05 -8.29 8.86
N GLU A 148 -10.37 -9.35 9.60
CA GLU A 148 -10.54 -9.32 11.06
C GLU A 148 -9.24 -8.93 11.78
N ASP A 149 -8.08 -9.24 11.20
CA ASP A 149 -6.75 -8.95 11.74
C ASP A 149 -6.53 -7.44 12.01
N TYR A 150 -7.23 -6.58 11.28
CA TYR A 150 -7.06 -5.13 11.36
C TYR A 150 -8.19 -4.40 12.10
N HIS A 151 -9.31 -5.06 12.40
CA HIS A 151 -10.49 -4.45 13.03
C HIS A 151 -10.99 -3.18 12.30
N PHE A 152 -10.96 -3.17 10.97
CA PHE A 152 -11.41 -2.06 10.12
C PHE A 152 -12.90 -2.10 9.76
N SER A 153 -13.66 -3.09 10.23
CA SER A 153 -15.06 -3.33 9.81
C SER A 153 -15.96 -2.10 9.95
N ASP A 154 -15.62 -1.21 10.87
CA ASP A 154 -16.43 -0.05 11.25
C ASP A 154 -15.96 1.25 10.60
N PHE A 155 -14.85 1.22 9.85
CA PHE A 155 -14.26 2.40 9.21
C PHE A 155 -14.08 2.23 7.71
N GLU A 156 -14.35 3.31 6.96
CA GLU A 156 -14.19 3.37 5.50
C GLU A 156 -13.07 4.34 5.10
N LEU A 157 -12.07 3.85 4.37
CA LEU A 157 -10.92 4.65 3.97
C LEU A 157 -11.15 5.28 2.60
N SER A 158 -10.81 6.57 2.44
CA SER A 158 -10.87 7.19 1.10
C SER A 158 -9.76 6.65 0.21
N ILE A 159 -10.09 6.28 -1.01
CA ILE A 159 -9.11 5.87 -2.02
C ILE A 159 -8.59 7.14 -2.71
N THR A 160 -7.28 7.32 -2.72
CA THR A 160 -6.61 8.46 -3.38
C THR A 160 -5.60 8.03 -4.45
N ASP A 161 -5.45 6.72 -4.66
CA ASP A 161 -4.69 6.14 -5.79
C ASP A 161 -5.41 6.42 -7.14
N PRO A 162 -4.79 7.15 -8.08
CA PRO A 162 -5.39 7.55 -9.34
C PRO A 162 -5.74 6.39 -10.26
N ILE A 163 -4.88 5.37 -10.32
CA ILE A 163 -5.06 4.21 -11.20
C ILE A 163 -6.20 3.34 -10.68
N ALA A 164 -6.25 3.13 -9.37
CA ALA A 164 -7.37 2.43 -8.73
C ALA A 164 -8.68 3.20 -8.92
N LEU A 165 -8.67 4.53 -8.73
CA LEU A 165 -9.83 5.38 -8.95
C LEU A 165 -10.32 5.33 -10.40
N GLU A 166 -9.41 5.40 -11.37
CA GLU A 166 -9.75 5.29 -12.79
C GLU A 166 -10.41 3.93 -13.10
N LYS A 167 -9.80 2.84 -12.63
CA LYS A 167 -10.35 1.49 -12.81
C LYS A 167 -11.76 1.36 -12.22
N LEU A 168 -11.98 1.85 -11.00
CA LEU A 168 -13.29 1.85 -10.36
C LEU A 168 -14.29 2.76 -11.09
N ASN A 169 -13.87 3.93 -11.58
CA ASN A 169 -14.71 4.83 -12.37
C ASN A 169 -15.17 4.20 -13.70
N GLN A 170 -14.37 3.30 -14.28
CA GLN A 170 -14.73 2.50 -15.46
C GLN A 170 -15.70 1.34 -15.14
N GLY A 171 -16.17 1.22 -13.89
CA GLY A 171 -17.08 0.14 -13.46
C GLY A 171 -16.39 -1.21 -13.24
N LYS A 172 -15.04 -1.26 -13.24
CA LYS A 172 -14.28 -2.47 -12.94
C LYS A 172 -14.07 -2.59 -11.44
N SER A 173 -14.02 -3.83 -10.93
CA SER A 173 -13.72 -4.11 -9.53
C SER A 173 -12.21 -4.24 -9.29
N LEU A 174 -11.76 -3.88 -8.09
CA LEU A 174 -10.44 -4.26 -7.58
C LEU A 174 -10.49 -5.69 -7.03
N SER A 175 -9.34 -6.36 -6.98
CA SER A 175 -9.17 -7.61 -6.24
C SER A 175 -9.54 -7.43 -4.77
N SER A 176 -10.09 -8.48 -4.16
CA SER A 176 -10.33 -8.51 -2.72
C SER A 176 -9.03 -8.70 -1.93
N HIS A 177 -7.99 -9.25 -2.57
CA HIS A 177 -6.69 -9.49 -1.98
C HIS A 177 -5.69 -8.48 -2.54
N CYS A 178 -5.14 -7.62 -1.68
CA CYS A 178 -4.27 -6.51 -2.07
C CYS A 178 -3.15 -6.30 -1.05
N LEU A 179 -2.04 -5.71 -1.49
CA LEU A 179 -1.20 -4.90 -0.61
C LEU A 179 -1.68 -3.45 -0.68
N ILE A 180 -1.82 -2.80 0.48
CA ILE A 180 -2.36 -1.44 0.59
C ILE A 180 -1.33 -0.55 1.30
N CYS A 181 -0.91 0.51 0.62
CA CYS A 181 -0.19 1.60 1.26
C CYS A 181 -1.21 2.52 1.94
N ILE A 182 -1.21 2.53 3.27
CA ILE A 182 -1.97 3.46 4.09
C ILE A 182 -1.12 4.69 4.34
N SER A 183 -1.72 5.87 4.17
CA SER A 183 -1.13 7.15 4.58
C SER A 183 -2.08 7.93 5.48
N LEU A 184 -1.55 8.88 6.25
CA LEU A 184 -2.37 9.87 6.95
C LEU A 184 -2.52 11.16 6.13
N SER A 185 -3.72 11.72 6.12
CA SER A 185 -4.00 13.03 5.52
C SER A 185 -3.29 14.14 6.28
N LYS A 186 -3.26 15.34 5.68
CA LYS A 186 -2.99 16.55 6.47
C LYS A 186 -4.10 16.76 7.50
N PRO A 187 -3.80 17.49 8.60
CA PRO A 187 -4.80 17.85 9.60
C PRO A 187 -5.97 18.57 8.95
N TRP A 188 -7.19 18.15 9.28
CA TRP A 188 -8.43 18.73 8.78
C TRP A 188 -9.48 18.80 9.89
N GLN A 189 -10.23 19.89 9.91
CA GLN A 189 -11.37 20.10 10.80
C GLN A 189 -12.60 20.43 9.95
N ALA A 190 -13.77 19.92 10.33
CA ALA A 190 -15.01 20.17 9.58
C ALA A 190 -15.55 21.58 9.86
N THR A 191 -15.47 22.00 11.11
CA THR A 191 -15.83 23.32 11.60
C THR A 191 -14.68 23.92 12.39
N SER A 192 -14.77 25.20 12.75
CA SER A 192 -13.73 25.90 13.51
C SER A 192 -13.66 25.52 14.99
N ILE A 193 -14.59 24.69 15.47
CA ILE A 193 -14.67 24.25 16.87
C ILE A 193 -14.32 22.76 17.02
N ASP A 194 -14.16 22.04 15.91
CA ASP A 194 -13.77 20.63 15.93
C ASP A 194 -12.25 20.52 16.07
N ASP A 195 -11.81 19.44 16.69
CA ASP A 195 -10.39 19.10 16.73
C ASP A 195 -9.87 18.78 15.32
N PHE A 196 -8.60 19.10 15.09
CA PHE A 196 -7.92 18.70 13.86
C PHE A 196 -7.70 17.18 13.85
N LEU A 197 -8.16 16.53 12.78
CA LEU A 197 -7.99 15.09 12.56
C LEU A 197 -7.13 14.81 11.33
N CYS A 198 -6.31 13.77 11.43
CA CYS A 198 -5.58 13.19 10.30
C CYS A 198 -6.23 11.85 9.92
N TYR A 199 -6.86 11.79 8.74
CA TYR A 199 -7.60 10.62 8.28
C TYR A 199 -6.67 9.60 7.64
N ARG A 200 -6.97 8.32 7.83
CA ARG A 200 -6.36 7.25 7.05
C ARG A 200 -6.87 7.24 5.62
N LEU A 201 -5.95 7.09 4.67
CA LEU A 201 -6.21 7.07 3.24
C LEU A 201 -5.53 5.85 2.60
N VAL A 202 -6.19 5.26 1.62
CA VAL A 202 -5.59 4.28 0.71
C VAL A 202 -4.84 5.04 -0.37
N ALA A 203 -3.53 5.18 -0.19
CA ALA A 203 -2.64 5.98 -1.03
C ALA A 203 -1.96 5.18 -2.16
N GLY A 204 -2.00 3.85 -2.07
CA GLY A 204 -1.55 2.97 -3.14
C GLY A 204 -2.14 1.56 -2.98
N ILE A 205 -2.43 0.92 -4.11
CA ILE A 205 -3.01 -0.43 -4.15
C ILE A 205 -2.21 -1.32 -5.10
N ILE A 206 -1.81 -2.49 -4.61
CA ILE A 206 -1.22 -3.57 -5.40
C ILE A 206 -2.16 -4.76 -5.34
N GLU A 207 -2.87 -5.04 -6.43
CA GLU A 207 -3.79 -6.17 -6.50
C GLU A 207 -3.03 -7.50 -6.55
N LEU A 208 -3.41 -8.42 -5.68
CA LEU A 208 -2.92 -9.79 -5.64
C LEU A 208 -3.96 -10.73 -6.25
N LEU A 209 -3.50 -11.93 -6.64
CA LEU A 209 -4.39 -12.95 -7.17
C LEU A 209 -5.29 -13.48 -6.05
N PRO A 210 -6.63 -13.48 -6.20
CA PRO A 210 -7.54 -14.06 -5.20
C PRO A 210 -7.23 -15.53 -4.90
N GLU A 211 -6.68 -16.26 -5.88
CA GLU A 211 -6.27 -17.65 -5.74
C GLU A 211 -5.18 -17.86 -4.67
N LEU A 212 -4.41 -16.83 -4.28
CA LEU A 212 -3.35 -17.00 -3.28
C LEU A 212 -3.90 -17.40 -1.91
N GLU A 213 -5.04 -16.83 -1.51
CA GLU A 213 -5.71 -17.19 -0.25
C GLU A 213 -6.38 -18.56 -0.35
N MET A 214 -7.00 -18.87 -1.49
CA MET A 214 -7.59 -20.19 -1.74
C MET A 214 -6.53 -21.30 -1.70
N ILE A 215 -5.33 -21.04 -2.24
CA ILE A 215 -4.20 -21.97 -2.17
C ILE A 215 -3.80 -22.23 -0.71
N LEU A 216 -3.77 -21.21 0.14
CA LEU A 216 -3.46 -21.39 1.57
C LEU A 216 -4.50 -22.27 2.26
N GLN A 217 -5.78 -21.98 2.05
CA GLN A 217 -6.89 -22.75 2.63
C GLN A 217 -6.85 -24.22 2.18
N GLU A 218 -6.60 -24.45 0.90
CA GLU A 218 -6.49 -25.80 0.36
C GLU A 218 -5.23 -26.53 0.85
N MET A 219 -4.10 -25.83 1.00
CA MET A 219 -2.90 -26.39 1.63
C MET A 219 -3.20 -26.84 3.05
N GLU A 220 -3.87 -26.02 3.85
CA GLU A 220 -4.28 -26.38 5.21
C GLU A 220 -5.21 -27.60 5.21
N ARG A 221 -6.23 -27.61 4.34
CA ARG A 221 -7.16 -28.74 4.18
C ARG A 221 -6.45 -30.07 3.89
N VAL A 222 -5.40 -30.05 3.07
CA VAL A 222 -4.64 -31.26 2.70
C VAL A 222 -3.48 -31.56 3.65
N GLY A 223 -3.35 -30.82 4.76
CA GLY A 223 -2.29 -31.00 5.74
C GLY A 223 -0.89 -30.60 5.23
N TRP A 224 -0.81 -29.69 4.27
CA TRP A 224 0.47 -29.17 3.76
C TRP A 224 0.92 -27.97 4.60
N ASP A 225 2.13 -28.06 5.12
CA ASP A 225 2.80 -26.90 5.69
C ASP A 225 3.39 -25.98 4.61
N LYS A 226 3.94 -24.85 5.05
CA LYS A 226 4.55 -23.86 4.17
C LYS A 226 5.78 -24.40 3.42
N GLU A 227 6.52 -25.33 4.00
CA GLU A 227 7.74 -25.86 3.38
C GLU A 227 7.41 -26.83 2.25
N ARG A 228 6.45 -27.72 2.48
CA ARG A 228 5.91 -28.60 1.43
C ARG A 228 5.31 -27.81 0.28
N GLY A 229 4.54 -26.76 0.58
CA GLY A 229 4.03 -25.85 -0.45
C GLY A 229 5.15 -25.18 -1.24
N ARG A 230 6.20 -24.69 -0.55
CA ARG A 230 7.38 -24.09 -1.19
C ARG A 230 8.12 -25.10 -2.09
N GLN A 231 8.31 -26.33 -1.63
CA GLN A 231 8.94 -27.38 -2.42
C GLN A 231 8.16 -27.64 -3.71
N TYR A 232 6.84 -27.78 -3.64
CA TYR A 232 6.00 -27.95 -4.83
C TYR A 232 6.12 -26.77 -5.81
N LEU A 233 6.18 -25.54 -5.30
CA LEU A 233 6.37 -24.34 -6.12
C LEU A 233 7.72 -24.36 -6.86
N ARG A 234 8.80 -24.77 -6.18
CA ARG A 234 10.15 -24.88 -6.77
C ARG A 234 10.19 -25.95 -7.87
N GLU A 235 9.63 -27.12 -7.59
CA GLU A 235 9.65 -28.27 -8.49
C GLU A 235 8.74 -28.07 -9.72
N THR A 236 7.59 -27.44 -9.54
CA THR A 236 6.55 -27.35 -10.58
C THR A 236 6.61 -26.04 -11.39
N PHE A 237 6.96 -24.93 -10.74
CA PHE A 237 6.91 -23.59 -11.33
C PHE A 237 8.23 -22.83 -11.27
N HIS A 238 9.28 -23.42 -10.69
CA HIS A 238 10.58 -22.77 -10.47
C HIS A 238 10.46 -21.44 -9.70
N LYS A 239 9.59 -21.42 -8.69
CA LYS A 239 9.27 -20.24 -7.87
C LYS A 239 9.38 -20.54 -6.39
N GLU A 240 9.73 -19.52 -5.61
CA GLU A 240 9.93 -19.61 -4.16
C GLU A 240 8.66 -19.33 -3.38
N SER A 241 7.70 -18.62 -3.99
CA SER A 241 6.52 -18.11 -3.33
C SER A 241 5.33 -18.06 -4.26
N ARG A 242 4.13 -18.31 -3.69
CA ARG A 242 2.86 -18.21 -4.43
C ARG A 242 2.60 -16.80 -4.98
N TYR A 243 3.16 -15.76 -4.35
CA TYR A 243 3.09 -14.37 -4.83
C TYR A 243 3.88 -14.12 -6.13
N GLN A 244 4.66 -15.09 -6.60
CA GLN A 244 5.35 -15.04 -7.89
C GLN A 244 4.57 -15.76 -9.00
N LEU A 245 3.46 -16.43 -8.67
CA LEU A 245 2.65 -17.14 -9.65
C LEU A 245 1.92 -16.16 -10.57
N SER A 246 1.85 -16.51 -11.85
CA SER A 246 0.87 -15.95 -12.77
C SER A 246 -0.52 -16.49 -12.44
N SER A 247 -1.57 -15.83 -12.97
CA SER A 247 -2.95 -16.30 -12.81
C SER A 247 -3.17 -17.74 -13.31
N ILE A 248 -2.47 -18.16 -14.36
CA ILE A 248 -2.56 -19.53 -14.89
C ILE A 248 -1.94 -20.53 -13.92
N GLU A 249 -0.74 -20.23 -13.41
CA GLU A 249 -0.04 -21.13 -12.49
C GLU A 249 -0.74 -21.20 -11.13
N ALA A 250 -1.27 -20.08 -10.61
CA ALA A 250 -2.05 -20.04 -9.38
C ALA A 250 -3.29 -20.93 -9.48
N ARG A 251 -4.05 -20.83 -10.58
CA ARG A 251 -5.19 -21.73 -10.84
C ARG A 251 -4.78 -23.19 -10.98
N ARG A 252 -3.65 -23.48 -11.63
CA ARG A 252 -3.13 -24.84 -11.76
C ARG A 252 -2.73 -25.42 -10.40
N PHE A 253 -2.07 -24.63 -9.55
CA PHE A 253 -1.70 -25.09 -8.21
C PHE A 253 -2.94 -25.30 -7.34
N LEU A 254 -3.88 -24.35 -7.35
CA LEU A 254 -5.15 -24.48 -6.64
C LEU A 254 -5.91 -25.74 -7.06
N GLY A 255 -6.07 -25.95 -8.37
CA GLY A 255 -6.73 -27.15 -8.90
C GLY A 255 -6.01 -28.45 -8.54
N TYR A 256 -4.68 -28.45 -8.47
CA TYR A 256 -3.92 -29.60 -7.98
C TYR A 256 -4.26 -29.92 -6.52
N LEU A 257 -4.22 -28.92 -5.63
CA LEU A 257 -4.55 -29.11 -4.20
C LEU A 257 -5.99 -29.61 -4.01
N GLN A 258 -6.94 -29.04 -4.75
CA GLN A 258 -8.36 -29.42 -4.72
C GLN A 258 -8.60 -30.89 -5.10
N ASN A 259 -7.74 -31.49 -5.92
CA ASN A 259 -7.83 -32.89 -6.30
C ASN A 259 -7.16 -33.85 -5.29
N LEU A 260 -6.45 -33.34 -4.29
CA LEU A 260 -5.88 -34.16 -3.23
C LEU A 260 -6.93 -34.47 -2.15
N PRO A 261 -6.92 -35.70 -1.59
CA PRO A 261 -7.76 -36.02 -0.44
C PRO A 261 -7.40 -35.10 0.74
N SER A 262 -8.38 -34.78 1.58
CA SER A 262 -8.12 -34.02 2.81
C SER A 262 -7.11 -34.77 3.69
N GLY A 263 -6.26 -34.02 4.39
CA GLY A 263 -5.30 -34.59 5.32
C GLY A 263 -6.04 -35.27 6.47
N ASN A 264 -5.53 -36.40 6.95
CA ASN A 264 -5.92 -36.89 8.27
C ASN A 264 -5.28 -35.95 9.29
N ILE A 265 -6.11 -35.18 9.99
CA ILE A 265 -5.71 -34.27 11.08
C ILE A 265 -5.11 -35.10 12.23
#